data_AF-A0A2E9X0L0-F1
#
_entry.id   AF-A0A2E9X0L0-F1
#
_cell.length_a   1.000
_cell.length_b   1.000
_cell.length_c   1.000
_cell.angle_alpha   90.00
_cell.angle_beta   90.00
_cell.angle_gamma   90.00
#
_symmetry.space_group_name_H-M   'P 1'
#
loop_
_entity.id
_entity.type
_entity.pdbx_description
1 polymer ?
#
loop_
_entity_poly.entity_id
_entity_poly.type
_entity_poly.pdbx_seq_one_letter_code
_entity_poly.pdbx_strand_id
1 'polypeptide(L)'
;QPATALGIYAPQQHYLYDGHFDISASDVYQVGTLNDTPPWDHMGNDATNIKAIAGDISIDVNEIDNTGSFTADLELSEGKYVVTLERVHEFSACQDGGIAAFLYEHGDAGCGDSNWPKSLLYIAGWGYGSATLNGETIYRDYEIHFMVTQGMRHRETLEVMLNPDSGNAGSVNPAAQQLDFYIRSPTRSALNHPDREVFDHFFAMEVTWR
;
A
#
# COMPACT_ATOMS: atom_id res chain seq x y z
N GLN A 1 27.85 -8.04 -15.09
CA GLN A 1 28.31 -6.89 -15.88
C GLN A 1 29.08 -5.96 -14.95
N PRO A 2 30.31 -5.54 -15.28
CA PRO A 2 31.02 -4.56 -14.46
C PRO A 2 30.26 -3.22 -14.53
N ALA A 3 29.81 -2.74 -13.38
CA ALA A 3 29.22 -1.42 -13.14
C ALA A 3 27.87 -1.07 -13.80
N THR A 4 26.94 -2.02 -13.93
CA THR A 4 25.53 -1.61 -14.06
C THR A 4 25.06 -1.08 -12.71
N ALA A 5 25.02 0.24 -12.53
CA ALA A 5 24.18 0.87 -11.51
C ALA A 5 22.75 0.42 -11.83
N LEU A 6 22.07 -0.25 -10.90
CA LEU A 6 20.75 -0.89 -11.06
C LEU A 6 19.88 -0.26 -12.17
N GLY A 7 19.44 -1.05 -13.15
CA GLY A 7 18.60 -0.58 -14.24
C GLY A 7 17.42 -1.52 -14.49
N ILE A 8 16.23 -0.94 -14.62
CA ILE A 8 14.99 -1.59 -15.06
C ILE A 8 14.63 -0.97 -16.41
N TYR A 9 14.22 -1.78 -17.39
CA TYR A 9 13.71 -1.25 -18.66
C TYR A 9 12.37 -0.55 -18.41
N ALA A 10 12.23 0.69 -18.87
CA ALA A 10 10.95 1.39 -18.81
C ALA A 10 9.92 0.67 -19.68
N PRO A 11 8.64 0.68 -19.32
CA PRO A 11 7.55 0.09 -20.11
C PRO A 11 7.62 0.37 -21.61
N GLN A 12 7.87 1.63 -21.99
CA GLN A 12 7.91 2.08 -23.38
C GLN A 12 9.13 1.54 -24.16
N GLN A 13 10.12 0.97 -23.47
CA GLN A 13 11.31 0.38 -24.07
C GLN A 13 11.12 -1.09 -24.46
N HIS A 14 9.99 -1.71 -24.08
CA HIS A 14 9.80 -3.15 -24.23
C HIS A 14 8.52 -3.51 -24.98
N TYR A 15 8.65 -4.18 -26.12
CA TYR A 15 7.52 -4.51 -27.01
C TYR A 15 6.54 -5.54 -26.43
N LEU A 16 6.96 -6.34 -25.44
CA LEU A 16 6.10 -7.34 -24.77
C LEU A 16 5.45 -6.78 -23.50
N TYR A 17 5.68 -5.52 -23.16
CA TYR A 17 5.03 -4.95 -21.99
C TYR A 17 3.52 -4.86 -22.24
N ASP A 18 2.74 -5.58 -21.44
CA ASP A 18 1.27 -5.73 -21.57
C ASP A 18 0.49 -4.99 -20.47
N GLY A 19 1.20 -4.41 -19.50
CA GLY A 19 0.63 -3.64 -18.40
C GLY A 19 -0.16 -4.46 -17.39
N HIS A 20 -0.14 -5.80 -17.46
CA HIS A 20 -0.91 -6.67 -16.58
C HIS A 20 -0.10 -7.09 -15.35
N PHE A 21 -0.69 -6.93 -14.17
CA PHE A 21 -0.10 -7.27 -12.88
C PHE A 21 -1.05 -8.22 -12.14
N ASP A 22 -0.65 -9.49 -12.07
CA ASP A 22 -1.30 -10.51 -11.24
C ASP A 22 -0.42 -10.82 -10.03
N ILE A 23 -0.85 -10.35 -8.85
CA ILE A 23 -0.07 -10.40 -7.62
C ILE A 23 -0.92 -10.90 -6.46
N SER A 24 -0.34 -11.78 -5.64
CA SER A 24 -0.87 -12.12 -4.32
C SER A 24 0.10 -11.74 -3.21
N ALA A 25 -0.42 -11.38 -2.03
CA ALA A 25 0.40 -11.10 -0.87
C ALA A 25 -0.10 -11.83 0.39
N SER A 26 0.85 -12.23 1.23
CA SER A 26 0.68 -13.01 2.47
C SER A 26 1.58 -12.44 3.58
N ASP A 27 1.58 -13.08 4.76
CA ASP A 27 2.26 -12.57 5.95
C ASP A 27 1.80 -11.14 6.29
N VAL A 28 0.50 -11.05 6.55
CA VAL A 28 -0.23 -9.77 6.66
C VAL A 28 -0.22 -9.27 8.10
N TYR A 29 -0.10 -7.96 8.24
CA TYR A 29 -0.09 -7.23 9.48
C TYR A 29 -1.09 -6.08 9.44
N GLN A 30 -1.80 -5.86 10.54
CA GLN A 30 -2.64 -4.70 10.79
C GLN A 30 -1.90 -3.69 11.66
N VAL A 31 -2.04 -2.40 11.33
CA VAL A 31 -1.64 -1.30 12.20
C VAL A 31 -2.85 -0.85 13.01
N GLY A 32 -2.73 -0.89 14.34
CA GLY A 32 -3.82 -0.58 15.26
C GLY A 32 -4.94 -1.61 15.28
N THR A 33 -6.16 -1.17 15.57
CA THR A 33 -7.39 -1.96 15.47
C THR A 33 -8.54 -1.12 14.93
N LEU A 34 -9.65 -1.76 14.53
CA LEU A 34 -10.83 -1.06 14.02
C LEU A 34 -11.50 -0.17 15.08
N ASN A 35 -11.27 -0.47 16.37
CA ASN A 35 -11.97 0.14 17.49
C ASN A 35 -11.07 1.04 18.35
N ASP A 36 -9.88 1.40 17.87
CA ASP A 36 -8.97 2.27 18.61
C ASP A 36 -9.63 3.65 18.82
N THR A 37 -9.58 4.15 20.06
CA THR A 37 -10.16 5.45 20.41
C THR A 37 -9.21 6.58 20.06
N PRO A 38 -9.66 7.65 19.36
CA PRO A 38 -8.85 8.84 19.15
C PRO A 38 -8.31 9.43 20.48
N PRO A 39 -7.10 10.01 20.49
CA PRO A 39 -6.14 10.07 19.39
C PRO A 39 -5.45 8.71 19.16
N TRP A 40 -5.30 8.34 17.89
CA TRP A 40 -4.54 7.16 17.49
C TRP A 40 -3.58 7.48 16.34
N ASP A 41 -2.57 6.62 16.18
CA ASP A 41 -1.61 6.63 15.08
C ASP A 41 -1.67 5.28 14.36
N HIS A 42 -2.27 5.29 13.17
CA HIS A 42 -2.38 4.14 12.28
C HIS A 42 -1.39 4.23 11.11
N MET A 43 -0.42 5.14 11.14
CA MET A 43 0.71 5.11 10.21
C MET A 43 1.69 3.98 10.58
N GLY A 44 1.90 3.74 11.88
CA GLY A 44 2.58 2.53 12.39
C GLY A 44 4.05 2.41 11.98
N ASN A 45 4.76 3.54 11.88
CA ASN A 45 6.14 3.57 11.42
C ASN A 45 7.14 2.99 12.44
N ASP A 46 6.83 3.05 13.73
CA ASP A 46 7.68 2.55 14.82
C ASP A 46 7.40 1.10 15.23
N ALA A 47 6.49 0.43 14.51
CA ALA A 47 6.05 -0.93 14.76
C ALA A 47 5.49 -1.25 16.16
N THR A 48 5.18 -0.25 16.98
CA THR A 48 4.74 -0.48 18.36
C THR A 48 3.30 -0.99 18.48
N ASN A 49 2.47 -0.73 17.47
CA ASN A 49 1.06 -1.09 17.42
C ASN A 49 0.72 -1.91 16.16
N ILE A 50 1.45 -3.01 15.96
CA ILE A 50 1.30 -3.90 14.81
C ILE A 50 0.87 -5.30 15.26
N LYS A 51 -0.05 -5.91 14.53
CA LYS A 51 -0.55 -7.28 14.80
C LYS A 51 -0.50 -8.12 13.54
N ALA A 52 0.12 -9.29 13.62
CA ALA A 52 0.00 -10.29 12.58
C ALA A 52 -1.46 -10.78 12.51
N ILE A 53 -1.99 -10.87 11.30
CA ILE A 53 -3.35 -11.33 11.02
C ILE A 53 -3.31 -12.40 9.93
N ALA A 54 -4.30 -13.28 9.91
CA ALA A 54 -4.45 -14.24 8.81
C ALA A 54 -5.22 -13.59 7.66
N GLY A 55 -5.00 -14.09 6.45
CA GLY A 55 -5.67 -13.61 5.26
C GLY A 55 -4.74 -13.53 4.06
N ASP A 56 -5.34 -13.21 2.92
CA ASP A 56 -4.66 -13.09 1.64
C ASP A 56 -5.13 -11.82 0.93
N ILE A 57 -4.21 -11.23 0.17
CA ILE A 57 -4.48 -10.04 -0.64
C ILE A 57 -4.25 -10.42 -2.10
N SER A 58 -5.14 -10.00 -2.99
CA SER A 58 -5.04 -10.22 -4.43
C SER A 58 -5.18 -8.91 -5.19
N ILE A 59 -4.26 -8.71 -6.13
CA ILE A 59 -4.25 -7.64 -7.12
C ILE A 59 -4.30 -8.31 -8.49
N ASP A 60 -5.23 -7.90 -9.33
CA ASP A 60 -5.30 -8.26 -10.74
C ASP A 60 -5.69 -7.00 -11.51
N VAL A 61 -4.68 -6.28 -12.02
CA VAL A 61 -4.86 -4.96 -12.63
C VAL A 61 -4.11 -4.79 -13.94
N ASN A 62 -4.69 -3.96 -14.82
CA ASN A 62 -4.04 -3.47 -16.01
C ASN A 62 -3.86 -1.95 -15.90
N GLU A 63 -2.60 -1.49 -15.83
CA GLU A 63 -2.28 -0.07 -15.68
C GLU A 63 -2.54 0.72 -16.97
N ILE A 64 -2.27 0.13 -18.14
CA ILE A 64 -2.48 0.78 -19.44
C ILE A 64 -3.96 1.11 -19.64
N ASP A 65 -4.84 0.17 -19.28
CA ASP A 65 -6.28 0.33 -19.42
C ASP A 65 -6.92 1.00 -18.18
N ASN A 66 -6.18 1.17 -17.09
CA ASN A 66 -6.69 1.64 -15.80
C ASN A 66 -7.90 0.82 -15.30
N THR A 67 -7.77 -0.50 -15.38
CA THR A 67 -8.82 -1.45 -14.98
C THR A 67 -8.29 -2.55 -14.07
N GLY A 68 -9.20 -3.28 -13.43
CA GLY A 68 -8.87 -4.46 -12.64
C GLY A 68 -9.53 -4.45 -11.26
N SER A 69 -8.93 -5.20 -10.35
CA SER A 69 -9.45 -5.43 -9.02
C SER A 69 -8.35 -5.51 -7.96
N PHE A 70 -8.70 -5.07 -6.75
CA PHE A 70 -7.95 -5.29 -5.53
C PHE A 70 -8.92 -5.84 -4.49
N THR A 71 -8.54 -6.92 -3.82
CA THR A 71 -9.29 -7.48 -2.69
C THR A 71 -8.34 -7.93 -1.58
N ALA A 72 -8.68 -7.59 -0.34
CA ALA A 72 -8.04 -8.15 0.85
C ALA A 72 -9.11 -8.92 1.65
N ASP A 73 -8.90 -10.22 1.84
CA ASP A 73 -9.75 -11.08 2.67
C ASP A 73 -8.97 -11.45 3.94
N LEU A 74 -9.36 -10.85 5.06
CA LEU A 74 -8.57 -10.79 6.29
C LEU A 74 -9.36 -11.31 7.50
N GLU A 75 -8.66 -11.91 8.45
CA GLU A 75 -9.20 -12.35 9.74
C GLU A 75 -8.67 -11.45 10.86
N LEU A 76 -9.50 -10.49 11.29
CA LEU A 76 -9.16 -9.56 12.38
C LEU A 76 -9.70 -10.08 13.72
N SER A 77 -9.30 -9.43 14.83
CA SER A 77 -9.86 -9.74 16.15
C SER A 77 -11.39 -9.54 16.23
N GLU A 78 -11.92 -8.64 15.40
CA GLU A 78 -13.33 -8.30 15.29
C GLU A 78 -14.12 -9.28 14.39
N GLY A 79 -13.42 -10.11 13.63
CA GLY A 79 -13.98 -11.10 12.71
C GLY A 79 -13.49 -10.92 11.28
N LYS A 80 -14.24 -11.54 10.35
CA LYS A 80 -13.87 -11.59 8.94
C LYS A 80 -14.03 -10.20 8.30
N TYR A 81 -12.92 -9.62 7.85
CA TYR A 81 -12.85 -8.29 7.27
C TYR A 81 -12.46 -8.37 5.80
N VAL A 82 -13.28 -7.82 4.92
CA VAL A 82 -13.02 -7.84 3.47
C VAL A 82 -13.02 -6.42 2.93
N VAL A 83 -11.93 -6.03 2.27
CA VAL A 83 -11.80 -4.75 1.55
C VAL A 83 -11.80 -5.02 0.06
N THR A 84 -12.53 -4.21 -0.70
CA THR A 84 -12.59 -4.34 -2.16
C THR A 84 -12.52 -2.97 -2.81
N LEU A 85 -11.64 -2.83 -3.80
CA LEU A 85 -11.64 -1.69 -4.71
C LEU A 85 -12.73 -1.89 -5.77
N GLU A 86 -13.67 -0.95 -5.84
CA GLU A 86 -14.84 -1.07 -6.73
C GLU A 86 -14.72 -0.15 -7.95
N ARG A 87 -14.05 0.99 -7.79
CA ARG A 87 -13.88 1.99 -8.85
C ARG A 87 -12.52 2.64 -8.78
N VAL A 88 -11.68 2.36 -9.77
CA VAL A 88 -10.42 3.07 -10.02
C VAL A 88 -10.70 4.56 -10.18
N HIS A 89 -9.88 5.40 -9.53
CA HIS A 89 -10.02 6.85 -9.60
C HIS A 89 -8.70 7.57 -9.33
N GLU A 90 -8.39 8.53 -10.20
CA GLU A 90 -7.30 9.49 -10.02
C GLU A 90 -7.70 10.64 -9.09
N PHE A 91 -7.02 10.73 -7.94
CA PHE A 91 -7.09 11.86 -7.01
C PHE A 91 -5.98 12.90 -7.24
N SER A 92 -4.91 12.53 -7.94
CA SER A 92 -3.82 13.43 -8.31
C SER A 92 -3.11 13.00 -9.59
N ALA A 93 -2.53 13.97 -10.31
CA ALA A 93 -1.98 13.75 -11.65
C ALA A 93 -0.87 12.69 -11.74
N CYS A 94 -0.21 12.34 -10.64
CA CYS A 94 0.84 11.29 -10.64
C CYS A 94 0.28 9.86 -10.60
N GLN A 95 -1.04 9.70 -10.41
CA GLN A 95 -1.71 8.41 -10.28
C GLN A 95 -2.18 7.83 -11.63
N ASP A 96 -1.96 8.56 -12.73
CA ASP A 96 -2.16 8.12 -14.11
C ASP A 96 -3.50 7.41 -14.36
N GLY A 97 -4.62 8.08 -14.09
CA GLY A 97 -5.97 7.48 -14.20
C GLY A 97 -6.45 6.72 -12.96
N GLY A 98 -5.54 6.39 -12.04
CA GLY A 98 -5.84 5.68 -10.79
C GLY A 98 -5.10 4.35 -10.64
N ILE A 99 -4.35 3.89 -11.62
CA ILE A 99 -3.39 2.78 -11.49
C ILE A 99 -2.10 3.20 -12.19
N ALA A 100 -0.97 3.12 -11.49
CA ALA A 100 0.32 3.52 -12.04
C ALA A 100 1.42 2.51 -11.68
N ALA A 101 2.28 2.21 -12.66
CA ALA A 101 3.41 1.29 -12.50
C ALA A 101 4.76 2.01 -12.54
N PHE A 102 5.74 1.46 -11.81
CA PHE A 102 7.13 1.93 -11.78
C PHE A 102 7.30 3.43 -11.46
N LEU A 103 6.52 3.96 -10.51
CA LEU A 103 6.65 5.34 -10.03
C LEU A 103 7.40 5.43 -8.70
N TYR A 104 7.94 6.61 -8.41
CA TYR A 104 8.39 6.93 -7.05
C TYR A 104 7.27 7.66 -6.32
N GLU A 105 6.96 7.20 -5.10
CA GLU A 105 6.14 7.94 -4.14
C GLU A 105 6.92 8.21 -2.85
N HIS A 106 6.34 9.10 -2.05
CA HIS A 106 6.79 9.51 -0.73
C HIS A 106 8.12 10.26 -0.72
N GLY A 107 8.60 10.59 0.49
CA GLY A 107 9.79 11.41 0.70
C GLY A 107 9.79 12.67 -0.17
N ASP A 108 10.79 12.79 -1.05
CA ASP A 108 10.96 13.91 -1.98
C ASP A 108 10.49 13.62 -3.42
N ALA A 109 9.67 12.58 -3.64
CA ALA A 109 9.25 12.16 -4.97
C ALA A 109 8.29 13.14 -5.67
N GLY A 110 7.59 13.99 -4.90
CA GLY A 110 6.57 14.90 -5.42
C GLY A 110 5.23 14.22 -5.74
N CYS A 111 5.06 12.96 -5.31
CA CYS A 111 3.82 12.18 -5.38
C CYS A 111 3.63 11.43 -4.05
N GLY A 112 2.38 11.30 -3.60
CA GLY A 112 2.06 10.77 -2.27
C GLY A 112 2.40 11.72 -1.11
N ASP A 113 2.12 11.30 0.12
CA ASP A 113 2.53 12.00 1.33
C ASP A 113 3.98 11.70 1.71
N SER A 114 4.57 12.54 2.58
CA SER A 114 5.97 12.39 3.02
C SER A 114 6.12 11.59 4.32
N ASN A 115 5.15 10.76 4.71
CA ASN A 115 5.21 10.00 5.96
C ASN A 115 6.11 8.76 5.85
N TRP A 116 6.48 8.36 4.63
CA TRP A 116 7.34 7.22 4.32
C TRP A 116 8.57 7.63 3.51
N PRO A 117 9.62 6.79 3.50
CA PRO A 117 10.77 7.05 2.67
C PRO A 117 10.41 6.94 1.19
N LYS A 118 11.09 7.73 0.36
CA LYS A 118 10.94 7.65 -1.09
C LYS A 118 11.25 6.25 -1.57
N SER A 119 10.26 5.63 -2.21
CA SER A 119 10.31 4.22 -2.60
C SER A 119 9.83 4.04 -4.02
N LEU A 120 10.44 3.10 -4.74
CA LEU A 120 9.88 2.64 -6.02
C LEU A 120 8.65 1.79 -5.72
N LEU A 121 7.51 2.19 -6.28
CA LEU A 121 6.28 1.44 -6.35
C LEU A 121 6.29 0.69 -7.69
N TYR A 122 6.26 -0.63 -7.63
CA TYR A 122 6.17 -1.48 -8.83
C TYR A 122 4.80 -1.33 -9.48
N ILE A 123 3.75 -1.33 -8.66
CA ILE A 123 2.37 -1.03 -9.04
C ILE A 123 1.67 -0.40 -7.85
N ALA A 124 0.82 0.57 -8.11
CA ALA A 124 -0.07 1.16 -7.12
C ALA A 124 -1.43 1.48 -7.74
N GLY A 125 -2.45 1.50 -6.91
CA GLY A 125 -3.81 1.81 -7.36
C GLY A 125 -4.60 2.57 -6.32
N TRP A 126 -5.38 3.52 -6.83
CA TRP A 126 -6.24 4.40 -6.07
C TRP A 126 -7.67 4.27 -6.56
N GLY A 127 -8.60 4.41 -5.64
CA GLY A 127 -9.97 4.61 -6.01
C GLY A 127 -10.92 4.57 -4.84
N TYR A 128 -12.16 4.21 -5.14
CA TYR A 128 -13.21 4.07 -4.16
C TYR A 128 -13.60 2.62 -4.00
N GLY A 129 -13.93 2.25 -2.77
CA GLY A 129 -14.44 0.93 -2.49
C GLY A 129 -15.12 0.82 -1.14
N SER A 130 -15.21 -0.41 -0.67
CA SER A 130 -15.94 -0.76 0.53
C SER A 130 -15.13 -1.69 1.43
N ALA A 131 -15.52 -1.72 2.70
CA ALA A 131 -15.09 -2.76 3.63
C ALA A 131 -16.32 -3.38 4.30
N THR A 132 -16.26 -4.70 4.49
CA THR A 132 -17.25 -5.45 5.24
C THR A 132 -16.62 -6.12 6.46
N LEU A 133 -17.37 -6.21 7.56
CA LEU A 133 -17.03 -6.98 8.74
C LEU A 133 -18.13 -8.01 8.99
N ASN A 134 -17.76 -9.29 9.01
CA ASN A 134 -18.69 -10.41 9.14
C ASN A 134 -19.85 -10.36 8.11
N GLY A 135 -19.56 -9.85 6.91
CA GLY A 135 -20.52 -9.70 5.81
C GLY A 135 -21.38 -8.44 5.87
N GLU A 136 -21.26 -7.61 6.91
CA GLU A 136 -21.94 -6.31 7.00
C GLU A 136 -21.02 -5.19 6.49
N THR A 137 -21.53 -4.34 5.59
CA THR A 137 -20.76 -3.17 5.12
C THR A 137 -20.56 -2.16 6.25
N ILE A 138 -19.31 -1.91 6.62
CA ILE A 138 -18.94 -0.90 7.62
C ILE A 138 -18.40 0.39 6.98
N TYR A 139 -17.77 0.28 5.80
CA TYR A 139 -17.35 1.43 4.99
C TYR A 139 -17.88 1.31 3.57
N ARG A 140 -18.29 2.44 3.00
CA ARG A 140 -18.82 2.53 1.63
C ARG A 140 -18.33 3.82 0.99
N ASP A 141 -17.92 3.72 -0.28
CA ASP A 141 -17.38 4.84 -1.06
C ASP A 141 -16.19 5.52 -0.37
N TYR A 142 -15.37 4.74 0.36
CA TYR A 142 -14.16 5.22 1.02
C TYR A 142 -12.97 5.11 0.07
N GLU A 143 -11.96 5.95 0.30
CA GLU A 143 -10.76 5.98 -0.54
C GLU A 143 -9.89 4.77 -0.19
N ILE A 144 -9.49 4.00 -1.20
CA ILE A 144 -8.55 2.90 -1.09
C ILE A 144 -7.28 3.27 -1.83
N HIS A 145 -6.15 2.92 -1.24
CA HIS A 145 -4.83 2.96 -1.87
C HIS A 145 -4.11 1.66 -1.57
N PHE A 146 -3.62 0.96 -2.59
CA PHE A 146 -2.69 -0.14 -2.44
C PHE A 146 -1.39 0.15 -3.19
N MET A 147 -0.28 -0.36 -2.69
CA MET A 147 1.04 -0.21 -3.28
C MET A 147 1.84 -1.48 -3.11
N VAL A 148 2.47 -1.96 -4.18
CA VAL A 148 3.57 -2.93 -4.09
C VAL A 148 4.86 -2.16 -4.22
N THR A 149 5.67 -2.14 -3.16
CA THR A 149 6.85 -1.28 -3.06
C THR A 149 8.12 -2.10 -2.92
N GLN A 150 9.28 -1.45 -3.10
CA GLN A 150 10.50 -1.93 -2.45
C GLN A 150 10.32 -1.96 -0.92
N GLY A 151 11.10 -2.78 -0.21
CA GLY A 151 10.90 -2.97 1.23
C GLY A 151 11.18 -1.70 2.04
N MET A 152 10.12 -1.00 2.46
CA MET A 152 10.19 0.17 3.34
C MET A 152 10.27 -0.23 4.82
N ARG A 153 9.80 -1.45 5.14
CA ARG A 153 9.81 -2.01 6.48
C ARG A 153 10.98 -2.98 6.67
N HIS A 154 11.56 -2.96 7.87
CA HIS A 154 12.58 -3.92 8.25
C HIS A 154 11.96 -5.31 8.44
N ARG A 155 12.60 -6.36 7.89
CA ARG A 155 12.02 -7.72 7.85
C ARG A 155 11.70 -8.32 9.22
N GLU A 156 12.48 -7.97 10.24
CA GLU A 156 12.34 -8.57 11.57
C GLU A 156 11.58 -7.67 12.54
N THR A 157 11.77 -6.36 12.45
CA THR A 157 11.20 -5.39 13.40
C THR A 157 9.93 -4.73 12.86
N LEU A 158 9.67 -4.81 11.55
CA LEU A 158 8.53 -4.20 10.85
C LEU A 158 8.51 -2.66 10.85
N GLU A 159 9.51 -2.05 11.50
CA GLU A 159 9.72 -0.61 11.56
C GLU A 159 10.06 -0.04 10.18
N VAL A 160 9.58 1.17 9.91
CA VAL A 160 9.95 1.96 8.74
C VAL A 160 11.19 2.77 9.03
N MET A 161 12.23 2.62 8.20
CA MET A 161 13.49 3.33 8.39
C MET A 161 13.41 4.78 7.86
N LEU A 162 12.82 5.71 8.62
CA LEU A 162 12.62 7.09 8.18
C LEU A 162 13.92 7.92 8.12
N ASN A 163 14.87 7.65 9.02
CA ASN A 163 16.11 8.42 9.16
C ASN A 163 17.32 7.48 9.14
N PRO A 164 17.79 7.04 7.97
CA PRO A 164 18.90 6.11 7.86
C PRO A 164 20.22 6.83 8.15
N ASP A 165 21.19 6.09 8.70
CA ASP A 165 22.53 6.63 9.02
C ASP A 165 23.31 7.10 7.76
N SER A 166 22.94 6.63 6.57
CA SER A 166 23.57 7.06 5.31
C SER A 166 22.63 7.00 4.10
N GLY A 167 22.43 8.16 3.46
CA GLY A 167 21.76 8.32 2.16
C GLY A 167 20.25 8.01 2.17
N ASN A 168 19.47 8.69 1.32
CA ASN A 168 18.01 8.49 1.26
C ASN A 168 17.62 7.05 0.89
N ALA A 169 18.45 6.35 0.11
CA ALA A 169 18.24 4.94 -0.23
C ALA A 169 18.46 3.98 0.95
N GLY A 170 19.13 4.42 2.03
CA GLY A 170 19.33 3.60 3.23
C GLY A 170 18.02 3.29 3.98
N SER A 171 16.95 4.00 3.66
CA SER A 171 15.60 3.79 4.20
C SER A 171 14.85 2.62 3.57
N VAL A 172 15.34 2.09 2.45
CA VAL A 172 14.62 1.10 1.64
C VAL A 172 15.53 -0.07 1.34
N ASN A 173 15.03 -1.29 1.51
CA ASN A 173 15.73 -2.51 1.15
C ASN A 173 15.36 -2.93 -0.29
N PRO A 174 16.26 -2.77 -1.29
CA PRO A 174 15.96 -3.10 -2.67
C PRO A 174 15.82 -4.61 -2.94
N ALA A 175 16.26 -5.46 -2.00
CA ALA A 175 16.11 -6.92 -2.08
C ALA A 175 14.81 -7.41 -1.42
N ALA A 176 13.97 -6.50 -0.92
CA ALA A 176 12.65 -6.81 -0.38
C ALA A 176 11.56 -6.15 -1.23
N GLN A 177 10.41 -6.79 -1.25
CA GLN A 177 9.17 -6.24 -1.78
C GLN A 177 8.11 -6.43 -0.70
N GLN A 178 7.19 -5.48 -0.60
CA GLN A 178 6.08 -5.53 0.34
C GLN A 178 4.84 -4.94 -0.33
N LEU A 179 3.67 -5.24 0.23
CA LEU A 179 2.43 -4.60 -0.15
C LEU A 179 1.93 -3.79 1.04
N ASP A 180 1.69 -2.50 0.89
CA ASP A 180 0.97 -1.68 1.87
C ASP A 180 -0.35 -1.24 1.25
N PHE A 181 -1.42 -1.23 2.06
CA PHE A 181 -2.70 -0.68 1.63
C PHE A 181 -3.49 -0.09 2.79
N TYR A 182 -4.36 0.85 2.46
CA TYR A 182 -5.32 1.39 3.42
C TYR A 182 -6.67 1.65 2.79
N ILE A 183 -7.70 1.67 3.63
CA ILE A 183 -9.00 2.29 3.35
C ILE A 183 -9.22 3.43 4.33
N ARG A 184 -9.66 4.59 3.83
CA ARG A 184 -9.82 5.80 4.65
C ARG A 184 -11.10 6.56 4.36
N SER A 185 -11.65 7.17 5.40
CA SER A 185 -12.82 8.02 5.25
C SER A 185 -12.50 9.31 4.50
N PRO A 186 -13.50 9.95 3.87
CA PRO A 186 -13.34 11.31 3.32
C PRO A 186 -13.28 12.37 4.44
N THR A 187 -13.78 12.05 5.64
CA THR A 187 -13.83 12.96 6.78
C THR A 187 -12.49 13.05 7.50
N ARG A 188 -12.08 14.27 7.83
CA ARG A 188 -10.81 14.56 8.52
C ARG A 188 -11.01 14.64 10.04
N SER A 189 -9.97 14.26 10.79
CA SER A 189 -9.90 14.37 12.24
C SER A 189 -8.47 14.70 12.66
N ALA A 190 -8.23 15.96 13.06
CA ALA A 190 -6.89 16.44 13.43
C ALA A 190 -6.33 15.80 14.72
N LEU A 191 -7.13 14.96 15.38
CA LEU A 191 -6.71 14.17 16.54
C LEU A 191 -5.93 12.90 16.12
N ASN A 192 -6.09 12.45 14.88
CA ASN A 192 -5.58 11.17 14.41
C ASN A 192 -4.39 11.37 13.46
N HIS A 193 -3.57 10.32 13.34
CA HIS A 193 -2.53 10.24 12.34
C HIS A 193 -2.67 8.96 11.49
N PRO A 194 -2.91 9.05 10.17
CA PRO A 194 -3.22 10.27 9.39
C PRO A 194 -4.49 10.99 9.83
N ASP A 195 -4.63 12.27 9.41
CA ASP A 195 -5.76 13.15 9.72
C ASP A 195 -7.05 12.70 8.99
N ARG A 196 -7.64 11.62 9.53
CA ARG A 196 -8.84 10.93 9.05
C ARG A 196 -9.66 10.42 10.23
N GLU A 197 -10.98 10.43 10.10
CA GLU A 197 -11.86 9.80 11.09
C GLU A 197 -11.69 8.28 11.12
N VAL A 198 -11.45 7.67 9.96
CA VAL A 198 -11.15 6.24 9.79
C VAL A 198 -9.94 6.11 8.88
N PHE A 199 -8.96 5.31 9.31
CA PHE A 199 -7.81 4.92 8.51
C PHE A 199 -7.41 3.50 8.92
N ASP A 200 -7.88 2.51 8.18
CA ASP A 200 -7.49 1.13 8.41
C ASP A 200 -6.33 0.80 7.50
N HIS A 201 -5.22 0.39 8.12
CA HIS A 201 -3.96 0.24 7.44
C HIS A 201 -3.37 -1.14 7.69
N PHE A 202 -2.94 -1.75 6.59
CA PHE A 202 -2.40 -3.08 6.57
C PHE A 202 -1.19 -3.13 5.65
N PHE A 203 -0.32 -4.09 5.91
CA PHE A 203 0.77 -4.40 5.01
C PHE A 203 1.08 -5.89 5.04
N ALA A 204 1.67 -6.38 3.96
CA ALA A 204 2.11 -7.75 3.77
C ALA A 204 3.60 -7.78 3.45
N MET A 205 4.33 -8.65 4.15
CA MET A 205 5.78 -8.78 4.00
C MET A 205 6.20 -9.78 2.92
N GLU A 206 5.24 -10.53 2.37
CA GLU A 206 5.45 -11.48 1.29
C GLU A 206 4.59 -11.13 0.08
N VAL A 207 5.22 -11.04 -1.09
CA VAL A 207 4.57 -10.72 -2.37
C VAL A 207 4.95 -11.76 -3.41
N THR A 208 3.96 -12.31 -4.11
CA THR A 208 4.12 -13.29 -5.18
C THR A 208 3.55 -12.75 -6.49
N TRP A 209 4.34 -12.81 -7.54
CA TRP A 209 3.97 -12.48 -8.92
C TRP A 209 3.58 -13.77 -9.65
N ARG A 210 2.42 -13.80 -10.31
CA ARG A 210 1.83 -15.03 -10.89
C ARG A 210 1.93 -15.07 -12.41
#